data_AF-A0A7K2AWA8-F1
#
_entry.id   AF-A0A7K2AWA8-F1
#
_cell.length_a   1.000
_cell.length_b   1.000
_cell.length_c   1.000
_cell.angle_alpha   90.00
_cell.angle_beta   90.00
_cell.angle_gamma   90.00
#
_symmetry.space_group_name_H-M   'P 1'
#
loop_
_entity.id
_entity.type
_entity.pdbx_description
1 polymer ?
#
loop_
_entity_poly.entity_id
_entity_poly.type
_entity_poly.pdbx_seq_one_letter_code
_entity_poly.pdbx_strand_id
1 'polypeptide(L)'
;MTLRANDDRFWGLVDRDAAVEVIGSGFTFTEGPIWHPRDHYLLFSDMPGDVRRRWQDGEVTETRRPADKCNGMTYDADLNLIVCEHSTSKVMRERPDGSRETVASHFEGVELNSPNDVVVRADGTIYFSDPW
;
A
#
# COMPACT_ATOMS: atom_id res chain seq x y z
N MET A 1 -4.76 -20.79 11.48
CA MET A 1 -4.35 -21.02 10.08
C MET A 1 -3.14 -21.94 10.11
N THR A 2 -2.99 -22.90 9.19
CA THR A 2 -1.82 -23.80 9.15
C THR A 2 -1.07 -23.60 7.83
N LEU A 3 0.26 -23.44 7.91
CA LEU A 3 1.12 -23.34 6.75
C LEU A 3 1.17 -24.67 6.00
N ARG A 4 1.07 -24.62 4.66
CA ARG A 4 1.24 -25.77 3.77
C ARG A 4 2.27 -25.40 2.71
N ALA A 5 3.35 -26.17 2.62
CA ALA A 5 4.38 -25.99 1.62
C ALA A 5 4.17 -26.93 0.44
N ASN A 6 4.25 -26.39 -0.78
CA ASN A 6 4.25 -27.19 -2.02
C ASN A 6 5.67 -27.63 -2.43
N ASP A 7 6.70 -27.03 -1.83
CA ASP A 7 8.13 -27.29 -2.04
C ASP A 7 8.88 -27.06 -0.73
N ASP A 8 9.79 -27.96 -0.36
CA ASP A 8 10.53 -27.91 0.91
C ASP A 8 11.41 -26.65 1.05
N ARG A 9 11.79 -26.00 -0.06
CA ARG A 9 12.53 -24.73 -0.04
C ARG A 9 11.79 -23.62 0.71
N PHE A 10 10.45 -23.70 0.84
CA PHE A 10 9.67 -22.78 1.66
C PHE A 10 10.13 -22.77 3.13
N TRP A 11 10.46 -23.93 3.68
CA TRP A 11 10.90 -24.05 5.07
C TRP A 11 12.33 -23.53 5.31
N GLY A 12 13.05 -23.17 4.24
CA GLY A 12 14.28 -22.38 4.35
C GLY A 12 14.03 -20.89 4.56
N LEU A 13 12.80 -20.42 4.38
CA LEU A 13 12.40 -19.00 4.49
C LEU A 13 11.51 -18.72 5.71
N VAL A 14 10.72 -19.71 6.14
CA VAL A 14 9.74 -19.58 7.22
C VAL A 14 9.89 -20.74 8.20
N ASP A 15 9.83 -20.45 9.49
CA ASP A 15 9.83 -21.48 10.54
C ASP A 15 8.62 -22.43 10.36
N ARG A 16 8.84 -23.73 10.58
CA ARG A 16 7.80 -24.75 10.47
C ARG A 16 6.68 -24.55 11.49
N ASP A 17 7.01 -23.98 12.64
CA ASP A 17 6.09 -23.72 13.74
C ASP A 17 5.54 -22.28 13.72
N ALA A 18 5.86 -21.48 12.69
CA ALA A 18 5.33 -20.13 12.54
C ALA A 18 3.80 -20.14 12.47
N ALA A 19 3.17 -19.31 13.29
CA ALA A 19 1.73 -19.10 13.30
C ALA A 19 1.37 -17.85 12.50
N VAL A 20 0.34 -17.95 11.66
CA VAL A 20 -0.27 -16.76 11.04
C VAL A 20 -1.24 -16.15 12.04
N GLU A 21 -1.02 -14.88 12.36
CA GLU A 21 -1.81 -14.11 13.32
C GLU A 21 -2.69 -13.07 12.64
N VAL A 22 -3.85 -12.80 13.23
CA VAL A 22 -4.74 -11.73 12.79
C VAL A 22 -4.41 -10.48 13.60
N ILE A 23 -3.78 -9.50 12.96
CA ILE A 23 -3.37 -8.23 13.59
C ILE A 23 -4.43 -7.12 13.53
N GLY A 24 -5.53 -7.35 12.82
CA GLY A 24 -6.65 -6.42 12.68
C GLY A 24 -7.85 -7.08 12.00
N SER A 25 -9.06 -6.62 12.30
CA SER A 25 -10.32 -7.15 11.72
C SER A 25 -11.41 -6.06 11.65
N GLY A 26 -12.54 -6.37 11.00
CA GLY A 26 -13.66 -5.43 10.87
C GLY A 26 -13.55 -4.45 9.70
N PHE A 27 -12.59 -4.66 8.79
CA PHE A 27 -12.44 -3.87 7.57
C PHE A 27 -13.35 -4.39 6.45
N THR A 28 -13.61 -3.54 5.45
CA THR A 28 -14.42 -3.94 4.29
C THR A 28 -13.58 -4.72 3.28
N PHE A 29 -12.45 -4.16 2.86
CA PHE A 29 -11.53 -4.82 1.94
C PHE A 29 -10.13 -4.20 2.08
N THR A 30 -9.19 -4.98 2.62
CA THR A 30 -7.83 -4.49 2.89
C THR A 30 -6.92 -4.67 1.68
N GLU A 31 -6.16 -3.63 1.32
CA GLU A 31 -5.29 -3.61 0.15
C GLU A 31 -4.00 -2.81 0.38
N GLY A 32 -3.06 -2.93 -0.55
CA GLY A 32 -1.86 -2.10 -0.64
C GLY A 32 -1.02 -2.01 0.65
N PRO A 33 -0.70 -3.13 1.33
CA PRO A 33 0.11 -3.08 2.55
C PRO A 33 1.55 -2.62 2.25
N ILE A 34 2.08 -1.68 3.03
CA ILE A 34 3.48 -1.24 2.94
C ILE A 34 4.08 -1.00 4.33
N TRP A 35 5.26 -1.58 4.57
CA TRP A 35 6.02 -1.39 5.81
C TRP A 35 6.88 -0.14 5.73
N HIS A 36 6.80 0.72 6.74
CA HIS A 36 7.69 1.87 6.89
C HIS A 36 8.98 1.45 7.61
N PRO A 37 10.14 1.46 6.92
CA PRO A 37 11.36 0.80 7.41
C PRO A 37 12.04 1.51 8.58
N ARG A 38 11.77 2.81 8.78
CA ARG A 38 12.41 3.64 9.82
C ARG A 38 11.59 3.71 11.11
N ASP A 39 10.30 3.97 10.95
CA ASP A 39 9.40 4.20 12.09
C ASP A 39 8.59 2.96 12.48
N HIS A 40 8.81 1.84 11.79
CA HIS A 40 8.30 0.51 12.14
C HIS A 40 6.77 0.46 12.31
N TYR A 41 6.05 0.81 11.24
CA TYR A 41 4.61 0.63 11.14
C TYR A 41 4.21 0.08 9.77
N LEU A 42 3.05 -0.57 9.70
CA LEU A 42 2.43 -1.03 8.46
C LEU A 42 1.31 -0.07 8.07
N LEU A 43 1.37 0.53 6.87
CA LEU A 43 0.19 1.16 6.26
C LEU A 43 -0.55 0.13 5.42
N PHE A 44 -1.86 0.28 5.34
CA PHE A 44 -2.71 -0.45 4.40
C PHE A 44 -4.01 0.33 4.17
N SER A 45 -4.68 0.06 3.06
CA SER A 45 -5.97 0.66 2.75
C SER A 45 -7.13 -0.23 3.21
N ASP A 46 -8.25 0.38 3.61
CA ASP A 46 -9.58 -0.23 3.64
C ASP A 46 -10.43 0.44 2.55
N MET A 47 -10.15 0.04 1.29
CA MET A 47 -10.44 0.84 0.10
C MET A 47 -11.94 1.17 -0.07
N PRO A 48 -12.89 0.21 0.03
CA PRO A 48 -14.31 0.54 -0.06
C PRO A 48 -14.79 1.46 1.06
N GLY A 49 -14.13 1.44 2.22
CA GLY A 49 -14.39 2.34 3.35
C GLY A 49 -13.79 3.75 3.21
N ASP A 50 -12.97 3.99 2.18
CA ASP A 50 -12.21 5.23 1.94
C ASP A 50 -11.31 5.65 3.12
N VAL A 51 -10.53 4.68 3.61
CA VAL A 51 -9.66 4.87 4.79
C VAL A 51 -8.28 4.33 4.51
N ARG A 52 -7.27 5.10 4.90
CA ARG A 52 -5.92 4.55 5.11
C ARG A 52 -5.69 4.26 6.58
N ARG A 53 -5.25 3.05 6.88
CA ARG A 53 -5.01 2.54 8.23
C ARG A 53 -3.51 2.42 8.49
N ARG A 54 -3.14 2.43 9.77
CA ARG A 54 -1.79 2.10 10.24
C ARG A 54 -1.88 1.05 11.32
N TRP A 55 -1.14 -0.05 11.19
CA TRP A 55 -0.83 -0.94 12.30
C TRP A 55 0.54 -0.62 12.88
N GLN A 56 0.62 -0.47 14.20
CA GLN A 56 1.87 -0.28 14.94
C GLN A 56 1.69 -0.81 16.36
N ASP A 57 2.66 -1.57 16.86
CA ASP A 57 2.71 -2.06 18.25
C ASP A 57 1.42 -2.74 18.74
N GLY A 58 0.77 -3.50 17.86
CA GLY A 58 -0.45 -4.25 18.17
C GLY A 58 -1.76 -3.46 18.02
N GLU A 59 -1.70 -2.19 17.61
CA GLU A 59 -2.88 -1.34 17.43
C GLU A 59 -3.07 -0.93 15.96
N VAL A 60 -4.32 -0.92 15.49
CA VAL A 60 -4.71 -0.35 14.19
C VAL A 60 -5.40 1.00 14.40
N THR A 61 -4.91 2.05 13.75
CA THR A 61 -5.50 3.40 13.76
C THR A 61 -5.86 3.90 12.36
N GLU A 62 -6.77 4.87 12.27
CA GLU A 62 -7.02 5.62 11.02
C GLU A 62 -5.96 6.71 10.85
N THR A 63 -5.37 6.81 9.66
CA THR A 63 -4.40 7.86 9.32
C THR A 63 -4.94 8.87 8.31
N ARG A 64 -5.92 8.49 7.49
CA ARG A 64 -6.53 9.38 6.51
C ARG A 64 -7.96 8.97 6.17
N ARG A 65 -8.87 9.97 6.16
CA ARG A 65 -10.26 9.90 5.68
C ARG A 65 -10.74 11.32 5.31
N PRO A 66 -11.29 11.55 4.10
CA PRO A 66 -11.30 10.64 2.95
C PRO A 66 -9.86 10.34 2.49
N ALA A 67 -9.63 9.13 1.99
CA ALA A 67 -8.35 8.66 1.49
C ALA A 67 -8.32 8.57 -0.05
N ASP A 68 -9.32 9.16 -0.72
CA ASP A 68 -9.49 9.15 -2.19
C ASP A 68 -9.51 7.74 -2.79
N LYS A 69 -10.07 6.78 -2.04
CA LYS A 69 -10.03 5.34 -2.37
C LYS A 69 -8.60 4.88 -2.69
N CYS A 70 -7.65 5.31 -1.84
CA CYS A 70 -6.28 4.82 -1.80
C CYS A 70 -6.26 3.29 -1.97
N ASN A 71 -5.37 2.78 -2.81
CA ASN A 71 -5.20 1.35 -3.03
C ASN A 71 -3.74 0.96 -2.74
N GLY A 72 -2.98 0.55 -3.74
CA GLY A 72 -1.56 0.26 -3.61
C GLY A 72 -0.72 1.46 -3.20
N MET A 73 0.30 1.17 -2.41
CA MET A 73 1.21 2.14 -1.84
C MET A 73 2.63 1.61 -1.80
N THR A 74 3.60 2.52 -1.96
CA THR A 74 5.02 2.20 -1.79
C THR A 74 5.77 3.45 -1.32
N TYR A 75 7.05 3.29 -0.95
CA TYR A 75 7.92 4.42 -0.62
C TYR A 75 8.97 4.62 -1.72
N ASP A 76 9.28 5.87 -2.04
CA ASP A 76 10.50 6.20 -2.77
C ASP A 76 11.74 6.19 -1.84
N ALA A 77 12.92 6.44 -2.40
CA ALA A 77 14.18 6.40 -1.67
C ALA A 77 14.28 7.44 -0.53
N ASP A 78 13.51 8.51 -0.60
CA ASP A 78 13.46 9.58 0.41
C ASP A 78 12.34 9.36 1.44
N LEU A 79 11.67 8.19 1.40
CA LEU A 79 10.49 7.85 2.20
C LEU A 79 9.29 8.77 1.94
N ASN A 80 9.16 9.32 0.73
CA ASN A 80 7.87 9.85 0.29
C ASN A 80 6.96 8.67 -0.06
N LEU A 81 5.71 8.75 0.37
CA LEU A 81 4.71 7.72 0.08
C LEU A 81 4.14 7.96 -1.33
N ILE A 82 4.28 6.99 -2.22
CA ILE A 82 3.60 6.96 -3.52
C ILE A 82 2.30 6.19 -3.34
N VAL A 83 1.20 6.79 -3.77
CA VAL A 83 -0.16 6.30 -3.52
C VAL A 83 -0.95 6.24 -4.82
N CYS A 84 -1.56 5.09 -5.09
CA CYS A 84 -2.58 4.92 -6.11
C CYS A 84 -3.94 5.37 -5.57
N GLU A 85 -4.60 6.33 -6.21
CA GLU A 85 -5.93 6.83 -5.84
C GLU A 85 -6.97 6.50 -6.92
N HIS A 86 -7.96 5.67 -6.56
CA HIS A 86 -9.04 5.32 -7.48
C HIS A 86 -10.03 6.47 -7.70
N SER A 87 -10.36 7.26 -6.67
CA SER A 87 -11.40 8.29 -6.80
C SER A 87 -10.97 9.51 -7.61
N THR A 88 -9.67 9.77 -7.68
CA THR A 88 -9.12 10.94 -8.37
C THR A 88 -8.37 10.57 -9.65
N SER A 89 -8.33 9.27 -9.99
CA SER A 89 -7.62 8.72 -11.15
C SER A 89 -6.16 9.19 -11.22
N LYS A 90 -5.46 9.12 -10.08
CA LYS A 90 -4.11 9.68 -9.93
C LYS A 90 -3.16 8.75 -9.21
N VAL A 91 -1.88 8.91 -9.57
CA VAL A 91 -0.76 8.54 -8.70
C VAL A 91 -0.31 9.79 -7.99
N MET A 92 -0.28 9.74 -6.66
CA MET A 92 0.10 10.85 -5.79
C MET A 92 1.40 10.54 -5.07
N ARG A 93 2.18 11.58 -4.76
CA ARG A 93 3.29 11.51 -3.80
C ARG A 93 2.93 12.34 -2.58
N GLU A 94 3.04 11.74 -1.40
CA GLU A 94 2.91 12.40 -0.11
C GLU A 94 4.27 12.45 0.58
N ARG A 95 4.72 13.65 0.95
CA ARG A 95 5.98 13.86 1.66
C ARG A 95 5.78 13.71 3.17
N PRO A 96 6.86 13.47 3.95
CA PRO A 96 6.77 13.38 5.41
C PRO A 96 6.19 14.63 6.11
N ASP A 97 6.27 15.81 5.47
CA ASP A 97 5.67 17.05 5.97
C ASP A 97 4.15 17.15 5.72
N GLY A 98 3.55 16.14 5.07
CA GLY A 98 2.14 16.07 4.71
C GLY A 98 1.78 16.73 3.38
N SER A 99 2.75 17.35 2.68
CA SER A 99 2.49 17.90 1.35
C SER A 99 2.22 16.80 0.33
N ARG A 100 1.32 17.08 -0.62
CA ARG A 100 0.90 16.14 -1.66
C ARG A 100 1.14 16.72 -3.05
N GLU A 101 1.62 15.90 -3.98
CA GLU A 101 1.77 16.28 -5.38
C GLU A 101 1.29 15.17 -6.32
N THR A 102 0.77 15.55 -7.48
CA THR A 102 0.40 14.60 -8.52
C THR A 102 1.64 14.15 -9.28
N VAL A 103 1.86 12.83 -9.31
CA VAL A 103 2.93 12.19 -10.08
C VAL A 103 2.44 11.87 -11.49
N ALA A 104 1.22 11.32 -11.61
CA ALA A 104 0.59 11.00 -12.88
C ALA A 104 -0.93 11.16 -12.76
N SER A 105 -1.56 11.62 -13.84
CA SER A 105 -3.02 11.78 -13.93
C SER A 105 -3.59 11.51 -15.33
N HIS A 106 -2.77 11.67 -16.37
CA HIS A 106 -3.19 11.48 -17.76
C HIS A 106 -2.08 10.80 -18.56
N PHE A 107 -2.48 10.07 -19.60
CA PHE A 107 -1.61 9.58 -20.66
C PHE A 107 -2.22 9.92 -22.02
N GLU A 108 -1.44 10.56 -22.89
CA GLU A 108 -1.90 11.02 -24.23
C GLU A 108 -3.20 11.86 -24.19
N GLY A 109 -3.39 12.63 -23.12
CA GLY A 109 -4.55 13.50 -22.91
C GLY A 109 -5.81 12.78 -22.38
N VAL A 110 -5.74 11.47 -22.13
CA VAL A 110 -6.79 10.69 -21.49
C VAL A 110 -6.48 10.55 -20.00
N GLU A 111 -7.47 10.74 -19.15
CA GLU A 111 -7.35 10.49 -17.70
C GLU A 111 -6.99 9.02 -17.44
N LEU A 112 -6.20 8.76 -16.40
CA LEU A 112 -5.94 7.37 -15.97
C LEU A 112 -7.26 6.70 -15.57
N ASN A 113 -7.31 5.36 -15.64
CA ASN A 113 -8.50 4.64 -15.24
C ASN A 113 -8.64 4.67 -13.71
N SER A 114 -7.94 3.74 -13.06
CA SER A 114 -7.93 3.57 -11.62
C SER A 114 -6.60 2.94 -11.22
N PRO A 115 -5.54 3.75 -11.02
CA PRO A 115 -4.26 3.24 -10.58
C PRO A 115 -4.43 2.31 -9.39
N ASN A 116 -3.89 1.10 -9.47
CA ASN A 116 -4.26 0.00 -8.57
C ASN A 116 -3.11 -0.37 -7.63
N ASP A 117 -1.94 -0.69 -8.17
CA ASP A 117 -0.72 -0.98 -7.39
C ASP A 117 0.50 -0.29 -7.98
N VAL A 118 1.52 -0.04 -7.15
CA VAL A 118 2.68 0.80 -7.51
C VAL A 118 3.97 0.34 -6.84
N VAL A 119 5.08 0.39 -7.59
CA VAL A 119 6.45 0.16 -7.10
C VAL A 119 7.41 1.22 -7.62
N VAL A 120 8.43 1.55 -6.83
CA VAL A 120 9.53 2.43 -7.23
C VAL A 120 10.79 1.59 -7.46
N ARG A 121 11.38 1.71 -8.65
CA ARG A 121 12.67 1.11 -8.99
C ARG A 121 13.80 1.89 -8.30
N ALA A 122 14.94 1.23 -8.08
CA ALA A 122 16.12 1.83 -7.44
C ALA A 122 16.66 3.12 -8.11
N ASP A 123 16.34 3.38 -9.37
CA ASP A 123 16.71 4.62 -10.08
C ASP A 123 15.66 5.74 -9.96
N GLY A 124 14.58 5.52 -9.20
CA GLY A 124 13.46 6.43 -9.04
C GLY A 124 12.33 6.26 -10.05
N THR A 125 12.43 5.33 -11.01
CA THR A 125 11.34 5.05 -11.95
C THR A 125 10.13 4.48 -11.21
N ILE A 126 8.95 5.03 -11.45
CA ILE A 126 7.69 4.59 -10.84
C ILE A 126 6.93 3.73 -11.84
N TYR A 127 6.62 2.50 -11.48
CA TYR A 127 5.75 1.59 -12.25
C TYR A 127 4.45 1.39 -11.49
N PHE A 128 3.32 1.53 -12.18
CA PHE A 128 2.02 1.27 -11.60
C PHE A 128 1.11 0.54 -12.59
N SER A 129 0.14 -0.19 -12.07
CA SER A 129 -0.93 -0.81 -12.86
C SER A 129 -2.14 0.13 -12.94
N ASP A 130 -2.78 0.20 -14.10
CA ASP A 130 -3.95 1.05 -14.35
C ASP A 130 -5.10 0.26 -15.02
N PRO A 131 -5.74 -0.66 -14.27
CA PRO A 131 -6.85 -1.47 -14.78
C PRO A 131 -8.11 -0.64 -15.09
N TRP A 132 -8.90 -1.17 -16.02
CA TRP A 132 -10.23 -0.67 -16.41
C TRP A 132 -11.30 -0.98 -15.36
#